data_AF-A0A260BTF9-F1
#
_entry.id   AF-A0A260BTF9-F1
#
_cell.length_a   1.000
_cell.length_b   1.000
_cell.length_c   1.000
_cell.angle_alpha   90.00
_cell.angle_beta   90.00
_cell.angle_gamma   90.00
#
_symmetry.space_group_name_H-M   'P 1'
#
loop_
_entity.id
_entity.type
_entity.pdbx_description
1 polymer ?
#
loop_
_entity_poly.entity_id
_entity_poly.type
_entity_poly.pdbx_seq_one_letter_code
_entity_poly.pdbx_strand_id
1 'polypeptide(L)' 'MGHFEIGETVITVRNLGHVRWRCGIPKGTVGIVVGVDWLGDARVNFTVDDAMLARGETVEHIVADGDVRTLRAAPRRMFG' A
#
# COMPACT_ATOMS: atom_id res chain seq x y z
N MET A 1 -12.23 12.59 0.86
CA MET A 1 -11.76 11.39 1.56
C MET A 1 -11.79 10.28 0.53
N GLY A 2 -10.63 9.86 0.01
CA GLY A 2 -10.58 8.66 -0.82
C GLY A 2 -11.03 7.46 0.00
N HIS A 3 -11.82 6.59 -0.62
CA HIS A 3 -12.34 5.39 0.02
C HIS A 3 -11.47 4.22 -0.46
N PHE A 4 -10.70 3.63 0.46
CA PHE A 4 -9.94 2.42 0.14
C PHE A 4 -10.84 1.20 0.14
N GLU A 5 -10.58 0.27 -0.78
CA GLU A 5 -11.26 -1.02 -0.84
C GLU A 5 -10.23 -2.16 -0.80
N ILE A 6 -10.56 -3.23 -0.07
CA ILE A 6 -9.72 -4.43 -0.01
C ILE A 6 -9.58 -5.03 -1.41
N GLY A 7 -8.36 -5.32 -1.81
CA GLY A 7 -7.99 -5.79 -3.14
C GLY A 7 -7.62 -4.68 -4.13
N GLU A 8 -7.71 -3.40 -3.73
CA GLU A 8 -7.24 -2.30 -4.57
C GLU A 8 -5.74 -2.34 -4.75
N THR A 9 -5.30 -2.09 -5.98
CA THR A 9 -3.88 -1.89 -6.27
C THR A 9 -3.55 -0.41 -6.13
N VAL A 10 -2.60 -0.10 -5.27
CA VAL A 10 -2.16 1.27 -4.98
C VAL A 10 -0.66 1.43 -5.24
N ILE A 11 -0.22 2.66 -5.45
CA ILE A 11 1.19 3.02 -5.58
C ILE A 11 1.54 4.14 -4.60
N THR A 12 2.68 4.05 -3.94
CA THR A 12 3.14 5.12 -3.03
C THR A 12 3.48 6.39 -3.80
N VAL A 13 3.01 7.54 -3.31
CA VAL A 13 3.30 8.86 -3.92
C VAL A 13 4.46 9.59 -3.25
N ARG A 14 4.90 9.09 -2.10
CA ARG A 14 6.06 9.55 -1.32
C ARG A 14 6.78 8.36 -0.71
N ASN A 15 7.97 8.59 -0.15
CA ASN A 15 8.63 7.57 0.64
C ASN A 15 7.89 7.44 1.99
N LEU A 16 7.55 6.21 2.36
CA LEU A 16 6.88 5.89 3.62
C LEU A 16 7.89 5.31 4.59
N GLY A 17 7.83 5.78 5.85
CA GLY A 17 8.81 5.44 6.87
C GLY A 17 10.16 6.18 6.74
N HIS A 18 11.08 5.87 7.65
CA HIS A 18 12.35 6.58 7.75
C HIS A 18 13.36 6.00 6.74
N VAL A 19 13.55 6.69 5.61
CA VAL A 19 14.41 6.28 4.46
C VAL A 19 15.92 6.29 4.79
N ARG A 20 16.29 6.28 6.07
CA ARG A 20 17.69 6.26 6.50
C ARG A 20 18.15 4.85 6.85
N TRP A 21 17.29 3.94 7.31
CA TRP A 21 17.67 2.58 7.70
C TRP A 21 16.57 1.55 7.35
N ARG A 22 16.87 0.69 6.38
CA ARG A 22 16.43 -0.71 6.19
C ARG A 22 14.93 -1.09 6.16
N CYS A 23 13.97 -0.21 6.46
CA CYS A 23 12.55 -0.56 6.57
C CYS A 23 11.57 0.44 5.92
N GLY A 24 12.03 1.32 5.03
CA GLY A 24 11.16 2.30 4.35
C GLY A 24 10.58 1.74 3.04
N ILE A 25 9.38 2.18 2.66
CA ILE A 25 8.77 1.87 1.36
C ILE A 25 9.03 3.06 0.43
N PRO A 26 9.76 2.91 -0.68
CA PRO A 26 10.12 4.01 -1.55
C PRO A 26 8.88 4.48 -2.32
N LYS A 27 8.91 5.74 -2.74
CA LYS A 27 7.93 6.29 -3.69
C LYS A 27 7.90 5.43 -4.96
N GLY A 28 6.71 5.16 -5.48
CA GLY A 28 6.52 4.36 -6.68
C GLY A 28 6.38 2.86 -6.41
N THR A 29 6.42 2.43 -5.14
CA THR A 29 6.22 1.03 -4.79
C THR A 29 4.75 0.67 -4.90
N VAL A 30 4.46 -0.43 -5.57
CA VAL A 30 3.11 -0.95 -5.76
C VAL A 30 2.75 -1.90 -4.63
N GLY A 31 1.52 -1.78 -4.14
CA GLY A 31 0.98 -2.68 -3.12
C GLY A 31 -0.51 -2.94 -3.32
N ILE A 32 -1.01 -3.91 -2.57
CA ILE A 32 -2.42 -4.30 -2.57
C ILE A 32 -3.01 -3.98 -1.20
N VAL A 33 -4.15 -3.30 -1.18
CA VAL A 33 -4.90 -3.05 0.06
C VAL A 33 -5.42 -4.39 0.59
N VAL A 34 -5.01 -4.77 1.79
CA VAL A 34 -5.42 -6.01 2.47
C VAL A 34 -6.39 -5.76 3.61
N GLY A 35 -6.53 -4.51 4.05
CA GLY A 35 -7.47 -4.10 5.07
C GLY A 35 -7.64 -2.58 5.09
N VAL A 36 -8.71 -2.13 5.73
CA VAL A 36 -8.96 -0.71 6.02
C VAL A 36 -9.34 -0.64 7.49
N ASP A 37 -8.71 0.26 8.23
CA ASP A 37 -9.00 0.42 9.65
C ASP A 37 -10.23 1.31 9.88
N TRP A 38 -10.57 1.50 11.16
CA TRP A 38 -11.74 2.27 11.57
C TRP A 38 -11.59 3.78 11.34
N LEU A 39 -10.36 4.28 11.10
CA LEU A 39 -10.08 5.68 10.77
C LEU A 39 -10.14 5.92 9.26
N GLY A 40 -10.15 4.84 8.47
CA GLY A 40 -10.12 4.90 7.01
C GLY A 40 -8.71 4.81 6.43
N ASP A 41 -7.69 4.50 7.24
CA ASP A 41 -6.34 4.24 6.75
C ASP A 41 -6.26 2.82 6.18
N ALA A 42 -5.55 2.67 5.07
CA ALA A 42 -5.39 1.38 4.40
C ALA A 42 -4.20 0.62 4.94
N ARG A 43 -4.40 -0.65 5.30
CA ARG A 43 -3.32 -1.63 5.43
C ARG A 43 -2.99 -2.16 4.05
N VAL A 44 -1.80 -1.85 3.55
CA VAL A 44 -1.33 -2.22 2.23
C VAL A 44 -0.17 -3.17 2.34
N ASN A 45 -0.23 -4.25 1.57
CA ASN A 45 0.84 -5.19 1.40
C ASN A 45 1.66 -4.79 0.15
N PHE A 46 2.89 -4.34 0.37
CA PHE A 46 3.81 -3.91 -0.68
C PHE A 46 4.71 -5.05 -1.14
N THR A 47 4.83 -5.20 -2.47
CA THR A 47 5.84 -6.06 -3.07
C THR A 47 7.12 -5.24 -3.21
N VAL A 48 8.16 -5.63 -2.49
CA VAL A 48 9.46 -4.96 -2.54
C VAL A 48 10.42 -5.76 -3.41
N ASP A 49 11.06 -5.10 -4.38
CA ASP A 49 12.03 -5.70 -5.30
C ASP A 49 13.38 -6.00 -4.61
N ASP A 50 14.24 -6.82 -5.24
CA ASP A 50 15.58 -7.23 -4.76
C ASP A 50 16.50 -6.05 -4.35
N ALA A 51 16.22 -4.82 -4.80
CA ALA A 51 16.92 -3.60 -4.37
C ALA A 51 16.61 -3.21 -2.91
N MET A 52 15.51 -3.73 -2.36
CA MET A 52 15.19 -3.68 -0.93
C MET A 52 15.61 -5.04 -0.34
N LEU A 53 16.55 -5.02 0.60
CA LEU A 53 17.22 -6.22 1.15
C LEU A 53 16.30 -7.32 1.74
N ALA A 54 14.99 -7.09 1.84
CA ALA A 54 13.99 -8.08 2.22
C ALA A 54 13.53 -8.86 0.97
N ARG A 55 14.38 -9.80 0.54
CA ARG A 55 14.13 -10.65 -0.63
C ARG A 55 12.77 -11.32 -0.58
N GLY A 56 11.88 -10.96 -1.51
CA GLY A 56 10.60 -11.65 -1.73
C GLY A 56 9.62 -11.57 -0.56
N GLU A 57 9.87 -10.71 0.42
CA GLU A 57 8.98 -10.51 1.56
C GLU A 57 7.98 -9.41 1.25
N THR A 58 6.71 -9.74 1.40
CA THR A 58 5.64 -8.75 1.44
C THR A 58 5.73 -7.92 2.71
N VAL A 59 5.81 -6.59 2.58
CA VAL A 59 5.83 -5.69 3.74
C VAL A 59 4.45 -5.05 3.89
N GLU A 60 3.80 -5.28 5.03
CA GLU A 60 2.55 -4.62 5.37
C GLU A 60 2.80 -3.26 6.01
N HIS A 61 2.08 -2.24 5.55
CA HIS A 61 2.17 -0.89 6.08
C HIS A 61 0.81 -0.21 6.09
N ILE A 62 0.58 0.60 7.11
CA ILE A 62 -0.63 1.44 7.20
C ILE A 62 -0.34 2.75 6.46
N VAL A 63 -1.21 3.12 5.54
CA VAL A 63 -1.07 4.31 4.69
C VAL A 63 -2.34 5.15 4.74
N ALA A 64 -2.16 6.47 4.76
CA ALA A 64 -3.27 7.40 4.61
C ALA A 64 -3.58 7.66 3.11
N ASP A 65 -4.75 8.24 2.83
CA ASP A 65 -5.18 8.62 1.47
C ASP A 65 -4.14 9.50 0.73
N GLY A 66 -3.39 10.33 1.46
CA GLY A 66 -2.35 11.20 0.89
C GLY A 66 -1.00 10.54 0.61
N ASP A 67 -0.82 9.27 1.00
CA ASP A 67 0.44 8.54 0.91
C ASP A 67 0.51 7.62 -0.32
N VAL A 68 -0.65 7.26 -0.85
CA VAL A 68 -0.78 6.36 -1.99
C VAL A 68 -1.77 6.88 -3.02
N ARG A 69 -1.74 6.31 -4.23
CA ARG A 69 -2.71 6.55 -5.30
C ARG A 69 -3.21 5.23 -5.83
N THR A 70 -4.52 5.10 -6.02
CA THR A 70 -5.11 3.90 -6.63
C THR A 70 -4.71 3.80 -8.10
N LEU A 71 -4.08 2.69 -8.47
CA LEU A 71 -3.75 2.31 -9.84
C LEU A 71 -4.88 1.50 -10.48
N ARG A 72 -5.47 0.59 -9.70
CA ARG A 72 -6.57 -0.25 -10.15
C ARG A 72 -7.56 -0.44 -9.00
N ALA A 73 -8.79 -0.02 -9.24
CA ALA A 73 -9.89 -0.26 -8.32
C ALA A 73 -10.10 -1.79 -8.17
N ALA A 74 -10.37 -2.22 -6.95
CA ALA A 74 -10.78 -3.60 -6.69
C ALA A 74 -12.03 -3.87 -7.52
N PRO A 75 -12.18 -5.07 -8.10
CA PRO A 75 -13.46 -5.45 -8.67
C PRO A 75 -14.48 -5.38 -7.52
N ARG A 76 -15.38 -4.39 -7.57
CA ARG A 76 -16.51 -4.27 -6.66
C ARG A 76 -17.29 -5.58 -6.80
N ARG A 77 -17.16 -6.49 -5.84
CA ARG A 77 -18.05 -7.63 -5.73
C ARG A 77 -19.43 -7.05 -5.44
N MET A 78 -20.23 -6.92 -6.49
CA MET A 78 -21.66 -6.67 -6.39
C MET A 78 -22.24 -7.93 -5.74
N PHE A 79 -22.33 -7.93 -4.42
CA PHE A 79 -23.22 -8.86 -3.74
C PHE A 79 -24.63 -8.35 -4.03
N GLY A 80 -25.34 -9.09 -4.89
CA GLY A 80 -26.78 -8.95 -5.10
C GLY A 80 -27.56 -9.57 -3.95
#